data_AF-A0A972LEE6-F1
#
_entry.id   AF-A0A972LEE6-F1
#
_cell.length_a   1.000
_cell.length_b   1.000
_cell.length_c   1.000
_cell.angle_alpha   90.00
_cell.angle_beta   90.00
_cell.angle_gamma   90.00
#
_symmetry.space_group_name_H-M   'P 1'
#
loop_
_entity.id
_entity.type
_entity.pdbx_description
1 polymer ?
#
loop_
_entity_poly.entity_id
_entity_poly.type
_entity_poly.pdbx_seq_one_letter_code
_entity_poly.pdbx_strand_id
1 'polypeptide(L)'
;MKKKTMIALLTLFVLIISPLWCVIIASAQDVPYFTNEDLERYSNPGGIRDEESANMQEKTLRSKGGGDAAKNRFTVPYKAFEGNTRRIIIPVTINGRYSALMALDTGAADVIIFERLAKRMGILQKDEGHVLWQAAGIGGTTPAILTILDSVSVKDATEEMVPVIITKDLSNEFDGLLGMNFMAHYSIFIDNRKRQLIFEENKESLKLPGGHDEHWWRTNFQRFSTLRRTWADYLDYLNNIESDDKNLTRLKEFAHKQLTESERL
;
A
#
# COMPACT_ATOMS: atom_id res chain seq x y z
N MET A 1 -32.56 -8.36 -49.99
CA MET A 1 -33.36 -7.14 -50.29
C MET A 1 -34.61 -7.21 -49.41
N LYS A 2 -34.94 -6.31 -48.48
CA LYS A 2 -34.86 -4.84 -48.43
C LYS A 2 -34.49 -4.36 -47.00
N LYS A 3 -33.83 -3.20 -46.94
CA LYS A 3 -33.41 -2.45 -45.74
C LYS A 3 -34.50 -1.44 -45.29
N LYS A 4 -34.25 -0.85 -44.08
CA LYS A 4 -34.65 0.48 -43.54
C LYS A 4 -35.95 0.49 -42.70
N THR A 5 -36.13 1.16 -41.55
CA THR A 5 -35.39 2.12 -40.68
C THR A 5 -36.20 2.24 -39.36
N MET A 6 -35.64 2.48 -38.16
CA MET A 6 -35.58 3.78 -37.43
C MET A 6 -35.08 3.42 -36.00
N ILE A 7 -33.92 3.83 -35.49
CA ILE A 7 -33.54 5.11 -34.85
C ILE A 7 -34.65 5.71 -33.96
N ALA A 8 -34.47 5.59 -32.64
CA ALA A 8 -35.01 6.51 -31.64
C ALA A 8 -33.88 6.90 -30.68
N LEU A 9 -33.25 8.03 -31.02
CA LEU A 9 -32.40 8.85 -30.17
C LEU A 9 -33.32 9.56 -29.17
N LEU A 10 -33.05 9.54 -27.86
CA LEU A 10 -33.65 10.50 -26.95
C LEU A 10 -32.54 11.28 -26.24
N THR A 11 -32.40 12.53 -26.67
CA THR A 11 -31.45 13.54 -26.20
C THR A 11 -32.06 14.40 -25.10
N LEU A 12 -31.23 14.65 -24.08
CA LEU A 12 -30.91 15.95 -23.48
C LEU A 12 -31.98 16.71 -22.67
N PHE A 13 -31.63 17.01 -21.42
CA PHE A 13 -31.96 18.30 -20.82
C PHE A 13 -30.73 18.86 -20.10
N VAL A 14 -30.21 19.97 -20.62
CA VAL A 14 -29.23 20.86 -20.00
C VAL A 14 -29.95 22.17 -19.74
N LEU A 15 -29.81 22.73 -18.53
CA LEU A 15 -30.02 24.15 -18.31
C LEU A 15 -28.93 24.70 -17.39
N ILE A 16 -28.24 25.68 -17.94
CA ILE A 16 -27.05 26.40 -17.50
C ILE A 16 -27.46 27.50 -16.53
N ILE A 17 -26.75 27.65 -15.40
CA ILE A 17 -26.44 28.99 -14.86
C ILE A 17 -25.02 28.95 -14.30
N SER A 18 -24.14 29.74 -14.91
CA SER A 18 -22.91 30.29 -14.30
C SER A 18 -23.04 31.82 -14.40
N PRO A 19 -22.43 32.62 -13.50
CA PRO A 19 -21.03 32.98 -13.73
C PRO A 19 -20.13 33.13 -12.49
N LEU A 20 -18.87 32.74 -12.72
CA LEU A 20 -17.61 33.40 -12.33
C LEU A 20 -17.16 33.51 -10.84
N TRP A 21 -15.99 32.90 -10.64
CA TRP A 21 -14.82 33.30 -9.82
C TRP A 21 -14.69 32.69 -8.42
N CYS A 22 -13.95 31.57 -8.36
CA CYS A 22 -12.67 31.59 -7.66
C CYS A 22 -11.71 30.56 -8.29
N VAL A 23 -10.57 31.06 -8.75
CA VAL A 23 -9.40 30.27 -9.13
C VAL A 23 -8.78 29.74 -7.84
N ILE A 24 -8.75 28.42 -7.69
CA ILE A 24 -7.63 27.74 -7.00
C ILE A 24 -7.23 26.59 -7.91
N ILE A 25 -6.27 26.87 -8.79
CA ILE A 25 -5.42 25.80 -9.33
C ILE A 25 -4.55 25.38 -8.14
N ALA A 26 -5.00 24.38 -7.39
CA ALA A 26 -4.04 23.54 -6.71
C ALA A 26 -3.37 22.76 -7.84
N SER A 27 -2.13 23.12 -8.15
CA SER A 27 -1.28 22.28 -8.98
C SER A 27 -1.32 20.89 -8.37
N ALA A 28 -1.94 19.94 -9.06
CA ALA A 28 -1.56 18.55 -8.89
C ALA A 28 -0.08 18.53 -9.25
N GLN A 29 0.77 18.59 -8.23
CA GLN A 29 2.16 18.21 -8.40
C GLN A 29 2.11 16.83 -9.05
N ASP A 30 2.86 16.65 -10.13
CA ASP A 30 3.11 15.35 -10.72
C ASP A 30 3.51 14.39 -9.60
N VAL A 31 2.56 13.60 -9.11
CA VAL A 31 2.85 12.50 -8.20
C VAL A 31 3.67 11.55 -9.06
N PRO A 32 4.95 11.31 -8.75
CA PRO A 32 5.77 10.43 -9.57
C PRO A 32 5.10 9.05 -9.58
N TYR A 33 4.57 8.63 -10.73
CA TYR A 33 4.08 7.27 -10.89
C TYR A 33 5.23 6.41 -11.39
N PHE A 34 5.39 5.24 -10.78
CA PHE A 34 6.43 4.30 -11.17
C PHE A 34 6.18 3.81 -12.60
N THR A 35 7.19 3.92 -13.47
CA THR A 35 7.12 3.47 -14.86
C THR A 35 7.61 2.03 -14.99
N ASN A 36 7.31 1.39 -16.14
CA ASN A 36 7.90 0.09 -16.46
C ASN A 36 9.44 0.14 -16.54
N GLU A 37 10.01 1.29 -16.86
CA GLU A 37 11.46 1.51 -16.90
C GLU A 37 12.07 1.52 -15.49
N ASP A 38 11.35 2.06 -14.50
CA ASP A 38 11.76 1.98 -13.10
C ASP A 38 11.73 0.52 -12.60
N LEU A 39 10.74 -0.28 -13.04
CA LEU A 39 10.69 -1.72 -12.72
C LEU A 39 11.87 -2.48 -13.30
N GLU A 40 12.27 -2.19 -14.54
CA GLU A 40 13.45 -2.82 -15.16
C GLU A 40 14.73 -2.44 -14.40
N ARG A 41 14.88 -1.19 -13.98
CA ARG A 41 16.02 -0.71 -13.18
C ARG A 41 16.18 -1.48 -11.87
N TYR A 42 15.08 -1.91 -11.24
CA TYR A 42 15.11 -2.69 -10.00
C TYR A 42 15.06 -4.21 -10.21
N SER A 43 14.85 -4.68 -11.44
CA SER A 43 14.83 -6.11 -11.78
C SER A 43 16.23 -6.73 -11.92
N ASN A 44 17.27 -5.94 -12.22
CA ASN A 44 18.59 -6.47 -12.58
C ASN A 44 19.76 -5.73 -11.85
N PRO A 45 20.34 -6.28 -10.77
CA PRO A 45 21.33 -5.61 -9.92
C PRO A 45 22.78 -5.65 -10.44
N GLY A 46 23.04 -6.26 -11.61
CA GLY A 46 24.41 -6.49 -12.11
C GLY A 46 25.01 -5.35 -12.96
N GLY A 47 24.27 -4.28 -13.23
CA GLY A 47 24.77 -3.13 -13.98
C GLY A 47 25.57 -2.20 -13.06
N ILE A 48 26.87 -2.09 -13.31
CA ILE A 48 27.84 -1.19 -12.66
C ILE A 48 27.17 0.16 -12.35
N ARG A 49 26.94 0.46 -11.07
CA ARG A 49 26.72 1.84 -10.62
C ARG A 49 28.09 2.50 -10.60
N ASP A 50 28.29 3.53 -11.41
CA ASP A 50 29.49 4.36 -11.38
C ASP A 50 29.64 4.96 -9.97
N GLU A 51 30.48 4.35 -9.14
CA GLU A 51 30.76 4.73 -7.74
C GLU A 51 31.13 6.22 -7.61
N GLU A 52 31.65 6.82 -8.68
CA GLU A 52 32.06 8.21 -8.77
C GLU A 52 30.87 9.18 -8.67
N SER A 53 29.71 8.83 -9.23
CA SER A 53 28.51 9.68 -9.25
C SER A 53 27.78 9.70 -7.89
N ALA A 54 27.73 8.56 -7.21
CA ALA A 54 27.19 8.45 -5.84
C ALA A 54 28.07 9.20 -4.84
N ASN A 55 29.39 9.13 -4.99
CA ASN A 55 30.34 9.77 -4.09
C ASN A 55 30.36 11.31 -4.27
N MET A 56 30.12 11.80 -5.48
CA MET A 56 30.02 13.25 -5.76
C MET A 56 28.73 13.87 -5.19
N GLN A 57 27.61 13.13 -5.20
CA GLN A 57 26.36 13.55 -4.54
C GLN A 57 26.46 13.50 -3.01
N GLU A 58 27.04 12.45 -2.43
CA GLU A 58 27.24 12.31 -0.98
C GLU A 58 28.17 13.40 -0.41
N LYS A 59 29.20 13.80 -1.18
CA LYS A 59 30.10 14.90 -0.82
C LYS A 59 29.44 16.28 -0.91
N THR A 60 28.48 16.45 -1.82
CA THR A 60 27.70 17.69 -1.95
C THR A 60 26.72 17.85 -0.78
N LEU A 61 26.06 16.76 -0.33
CA LEU A 61 25.21 16.78 0.87
C LEU A 61 26.01 17.02 2.17
N ARG A 62 27.22 16.47 2.29
CA ARG A 62 28.08 16.73 3.46
C ARG A 62 28.59 18.17 3.56
N SER A 63 28.65 18.89 2.44
CA SER A 63 29.15 20.28 2.40
C SER A 63 28.11 21.33 2.84
N LYS A 64 26.82 20.99 2.87
CA LYS A 64 25.79 21.79 3.53
C LYS A 64 25.67 21.35 4.97
N GLY A 65 26.44 22.02 5.84
CA GLY A 65 26.38 21.81 7.28
C GLY A 65 24.95 21.91 7.81
N GLY A 66 24.52 20.89 8.55
CA GLY A 66 23.30 20.90 9.36
C GLY A 66 23.67 20.44 10.76
N GLY A 67 23.54 21.32 11.74
CA GLY A 67 23.56 20.93 13.16
C GLY A 67 22.51 19.85 13.42
N ASP A 68 22.62 19.19 14.56
CA ASP A 68 21.71 18.12 14.95
C ASP A 68 20.29 18.66 15.14
N ALA A 69 19.56 18.82 14.03
CA ALA A 69 18.15 19.15 14.03
C ALA A 69 17.45 18.04 14.81
N ALA A 70 16.75 18.43 15.88
CA ALA A 70 16.03 17.51 16.73
C ALA A 70 15.11 16.64 15.86
N LYS A 71 15.32 15.33 15.90
CA LYS A 71 14.45 14.38 15.19
C LYS A 71 13.04 14.52 15.71
N ASN A 72 12.04 14.44 14.83
CA ASN A 72 10.66 14.45 15.24
C ASN A 72 10.39 13.21 16.09
N ARG A 73 9.86 13.44 17.30
CA ARG A 73 9.61 12.38 18.28
C ARG A 73 8.15 12.39 18.71
N PHE A 74 7.51 11.25 18.57
CA PHE A 74 6.09 11.05 18.82
C PHE A 74 5.88 10.00 19.89
N THR A 75 5.33 10.41 21.03
CA THR A 75 4.99 9.51 22.14
C THR A 75 3.51 9.14 22.07
N VAL A 76 3.21 7.85 22.08
CA VAL A 76 1.87 7.28 22.00
C VAL A 76 1.64 6.34 23.17
N PRO A 77 0.59 6.54 23.99
CA PRO A 77 0.24 5.56 25.02
C PRO A 77 -0.29 4.28 24.37
N TYR A 78 -0.02 3.12 24.97
CA TYR A 78 -0.50 1.84 24.46
C TYR A 78 -1.31 1.03 25.48
N LYS A 79 -2.26 0.24 25.00
CA LYS A 79 -2.95 -0.82 25.76
C LYS A 79 -2.04 -2.03 25.80
N ALA A 80 -1.70 -2.49 27.01
CA ALA A 80 -0.64 -3.47 27.24
C ALA A 80 -1.10 -4.95 27.15
N PHE A 81 -2.40 -5.19 26.95
CA PHE A 81 -2.98 -6.53 27.07
C PHE A 81 -4.11 -6.78 26.07
N GLU A 82 -4.14 -8.01 25.57
CA GLU A 82 -5.27 -8.68 24.93
C GLU A 82 -5.70 -9.81 25.86
N GLY A 83 -6.73 -9.60 26.68
CA GLY A 83 -7.05 -10.53 27.78
C GLY A 83 -5.84 -10.71 28.72
N ASN A 84 -5.32 -11.93 28.82
CA ASN A 84 -4.12 -12.25 29.63
C ASN A 84 -2.80 -12.13 28.85
N THR A 85 -2.85 -11.94 27.52
CA THR A 85 -1.68 -11.87 26.66
C THR A 85 -1.12 -10.46 26.64
N ARG A 86 0.19 -10.29 26.86
CA ARG A 86 0.86 -8.99 26.75
C ARG A 86 1.01 -8.60 25.28
N ARG A 87 0.57 -7.40 24.92
CA ARG A 87 0.70 -6.81 23.59
C ARG A 87 0.89 -5.31 23.69
N ILE A 88 1.47 -4.69 22.67
CA ILE A 88 1.48 -3.24 22.52
C ILE A 88 0.41 -2.90 21.49
N ILE A 89 -0.76 -2.44 21.94
CA ILE A 89 -1.87 -2.08 21.07
C ILE A 89 -1.99 -0.55 21.09
N ILE A 90 -1.88 0.07 19.93
CA ILE A 90 -1.87 1.53 19.75
C ILE A 90 -3.00 2.00 18.83
N PRO A 91 -3.51 3.24 19.02
CA PRO A 91 -4.41 3.86 18.08
C PRO A 91 -3.67 4.25 16.80
N VAL A 92 -4.30 3.97 15.66
CA VAL A 92 -3.82 4.29 14.31
C VAL A 92 -4.96 4.92 13.54
N THR A 93 -4.65 5.89 12.68
CA THR A 93 -5.58 6.49 11.72
C THR A 93 -5.20 6.03 10.32
N ILE A 94 -6.18 5.52 9.57
CA ILE A 94 -6.00 5.04 8.21
C ILE A 94 -6.72 5.98 7.24
N ASN A 95 -6.04 6.36 6.16
CA ASN A 95 -6.47 7.31 5.13
C ASN A 95 -7.04 8.61 5.75
N GLY A 96 -6.40 9.09 6.82
CA GLY A 96 -6.80 10.30 7.57
C GLY A 96 -8.18 10.26 8.24
N ARG A 97 -8.93 9.15 8.15
CA ARG A 97 -10.36 9.10 8.50
C ARG A 97 -10.73 7.96 9.45
N TYR A 98 -10.15 6.78 9.26
CA TYR A 98 -10.60 5.58 9.95
C TYR A 98 -9.71 5.27 11.14
N SER A 99 -10.25 5.37 12.35
CA SER A 99 -9.54 4.93 13.54
C SER A 99 -9.55 3.41 13.68
N ALA A 100 -8.39 2.86 14.01
CA ALA A 100 -8.16 1.44 14.26
C ALA A 100 -7.26 1.26 15.48
N LEU A 101 -7.40 0.14 16.17
CA LEU A 101 -6.41 -0.31 17.14
C LEU A 101 -5.50 -1.33 16.44
N MET A 102 -4.19 -1.12 16.45
CA MET A 102 -3.24 -2.03 15.81
C MET A 102 -2.27 -2.58 16.86
N ALA A 103 -1.98 -3.87 16.80
CA ALA A 103 -0.91 -4.44 17.59
C ALA A 103 0.43 -4.20 16.88
N LEU A 104 1.41 -3.67 17.61
CA LEU A 104 2.78 -3.56 17.11
C LEU A 104 3.39 -4.96 16.99
N ASP A 105 3.83 -5.35 15.79
CA ASP A 105 4.34 -6.70 15.52
C ASP A 105 5.62 -6.67 14.69
N THR A 106 6.76 -6.82 15.36
CA THR A 106 8.08 -6.89 14.71
C THR A 106 8.29 -8.19 13.92
N GLY A 107 7.43 -9.19 14.10
CA GLY A 107 7.42 -10.42 13.33
C GLY A 107 6.61 -10.32 12.03
N ALA A 108 5.83 -9.26 11.83
CA ALA A 108 5.11 -9.00 10.59
C ALA A 108 5.96 -8.12 9.65
N ALA A 109 6.18 -8.58 8.42
CA ALA A 109 6.89 -7.78 7.41
C ALA A 109 6.04 -6.60 6.92
N ASP A 110 4.76 -6.84 6.66
CA ASP A 110 3.80 -5.87 6.14
C ASP A 110 2.83 -5.41 7.23
N VAL A 111 2.16 -4.26 7.02
CA VAL A 111 0.96 -3.89 7.77
C VAL A 111 -0.15 -4.86 7.38
N ILE A 112 -0.78 -5.46 8.38
CA ILE A 112 -1.90 -6.39 8.19
C ILE A 112 -3.15 -5.74 8.76
N ILE A 113 -4.23 -5.66 7.99
CA ILE A 113 -5.54 -5.24 8.48
C ILE A 113 -6.52 -6.40 8.43
N PHE A 114 -7.42 -6.46 9.40
CA PHE A 114 -8.44 -7.50 9.44
C PHE A 114 -9.64 -7.15 8.57
N GLU A 115 -10.31 -8.19 8.05
CA GLU A 115 -11.48 -8.06 7.19
C GLU A 115 -12.56 -7.14 7.77
N ARG A 116 -12.81 -7.18 9.09
CA ARG A 116 -13.82 -6.28 9.69
C ARG A 116 -13.48 -4.80 9.53
N LEU A 117 -12.20 -4.44 9.59
CA LEU A 117 -11.73 -3.07 9.40
C LEU A 117 -11.83 -2.70 7.92
N ALA A 118 -11.39 -3.59 7.03
CA ALA A 118 -11.55 -3.42 5.59
C ALA A 118 -13.02 -3.23 5.18
N LYS A 119 -13.95 -4.01 5.76
CA LYS A 119 -15.40 -3.87 5.53
C LYS A 119 -15.93 -2.53 6.04
N ARG A 120 -15.51 -2.08 7.23
CA ARG A 120 -15.84 -0.76 7.79
C ARG A 120 -15.35 0.39 6.91
N MET A 121 -14.18 0.23 6.31
CA MET A 121 -13.61 1.22 5.38
C MET A 121 -14.28 1.20 4.01
N GLY A 122 -14.97 0.11 3.67
CA GLY A 122 -15.61 -0.10 2.37
C GLY A 122 -14.64 -0.47 1.26
N ILE A 123 -13.35 -0.73 1.55
CA ILE A 123 -12.33 -1.01 0.53
C ILE A 123 -12.67 -2.29 -0.24
N LEU A 124 -13.17 -3.35 0.42
CA LEU A 124 -13.51 -4.60 -0.25
C LEU A 124 -14.68 -4.51 -1.26
N GLN A 125 -15.38 -3.37 -1.30
CA GLN A 125 -16.53 -3.16 -2.21
C GLN A 125 -16.15 -2.34 -3.44
N LYS A 126 -14.93 -1.79 -3.48
CA LYS A 126 -14.45 -0.95 -4.55
C LYS A 126 -13.48 -1.72 -5.43
N ASP A 127 -13.24 -1.22 -6.63
CA ASP A 127 -12.24 -1.76 -7.55
C ASP A 127 -10.93 -0.94 -7.37
N GLU A 128 -10.34 -1.00 -6.17
CA GLU A 128 -9.19 -0.19 -5.72
C GLU A 128 -7.92 -1.05 -5.53
N GLY A 129 -7.58 -1.91 -6.48
CA GLY A 129 -6.33 -2.68 -6.45
C GLY A 129 -6.35 -3.80 -5.42
N HIS A 130 -7.41 -4.62 -5.42
CA HIS A 130 -7.54 -5.77 -4.52
C HIS A 130 -7.13 -7.06 -5.21
N VAL A 131 -5.90 -7.49 -4.97
CA VAL A 131 -5.34 -8.68 -5.58
C VAL A 131 -5.30 -9.81 -4.56
N LEU A 132 -5.84 -10.97 -4.94
CA LEU A 132 -5.77 -12.18 -4.15
C LEU A 132 -4.31 -12.54 -3.91
N TRP A 133 -4.02 -12.82 -2.65
CA TRP A 133 -2.69 -13.07 -2.13
C TRP A 133 -2.71 -14.27 -1.18
N GLN A 134 -1.52 -14.74 -0.81
CA GLN A 134 -1.33 -15.75 0.20
C GLN A 134 -0.39 -15.20 1.28
N ALA A 135 -0.95 -14.86 2.43
CA ALA A 135 -0.15 -14.46 3.59
C ALA A 135 0.49 -15.70 4.22
N ALA A 136 1.73 -15.57 4.69
CA ALA A 136 2.49 -16.66 5.30
C ALA A 136 3.11 -16.20 6.64
N GLY A 137 3.18 -17.13 7.59
CA GLY A 137 3.85 -16.91 8.88
C GLY A 137 4.09 -18.23 9.61
N ILE A 138 4.45 -18.16 10.89
CA ILE A 138 4.74 -19.34 11.72
C ILE A 138 3.55 -20.30 11.79
N GLY A 139 2.32 -19.77 11.71
CA GLY A 139 1.08 -20.56 11.71
C GLY A 139 0.72 -21.19 10.36
N GLY A 140 1.59 -21.11 9.35
CA GLY A 140 1.34 -21.55 7.99
C GLY A 140 0.85 -20.42 7.08
N THR A 141 0.12 -20.78 6.03
CA THR A 141 -0.38 -19.83 5.03
C THR A 141 -1.89 -19.66 5.09
N THR A 142 -2.38 -18.45 4.81
CA THR A 142 -3.81 -18.16 4.69
C THR A 142 -4.09 -17.33 3.45
N PRO A 143 -5.25 -17.51 2.79
CA PRO A 143 -5.73 -16.57 1.79
C PRO A 143 -5.80 -15.15 2.37
N ALA A 144 -5.43 -14.19 1.54
CA ALA A 144 -5.38 -12.77 1.88
C ALA A 144 -5.66 -11.92 0.65
N ILE A 145 -5.76 -10.60 0.84
CA ILE A 145 -5.83 -9.63 -0.25
C ILE A 145 -4.67 -8.66 -0.07
N LEU A 146 -3.91 -8.41 -1.12
CA LEU A 146 -2.93 -7.33 -1.19
C LEU A 146 -3.62 -6.08 -1.77
N THR A 147 -3.38 -4.93 -1.14
CA THR A 147 -3.85 -3.63 -1.61
C THR A 147 -2.91 -2.52 -1.09
N ILE A 148 -3.18 -1.27 -1.45
CA ILE A 148 -2.41 -0.10 -1.01
C ILE A 148 -3.37 0.84 -0.26
N LEU A 149 -2.95 1.31 0.90
CA LEU A 149 -3.65 2.36 1.64
C LEU A 149 -3.01 3.71 1.34
N ASP A 150 -3.84 4.75 1.18
CA ASP A 150 -3.35 6.11 0.95
C ASP A 150 -2.43 6.57 2.08
N SER A 151 -2.83 6.32 3.33
CA SER A 151 -1.98 6.62 4.49
C SER A 151 -2.27 5.77 5.72
N VAL A 152 -1.24 5.58 6.53
CA VAL A 152 -1.30 4.99 7.88
C VAL A 152 -0.60 5.95 8.83
N SER A 153 -1.29 6.40 9.88
CA SER A 153 -0.75 7.38 10.82
C SER A 153 -0.85 6.90 12.27
N VAL A 154 0.26 6.99 12.98
CA VAL A 154 0.37 6.81 14.43
C VAL A 154 0.67 8.16 15.05
N LYS A 155 -0.37 8.85 15.52
CA LYS A 155 -0.30 10.26 15.91
C LYS A 155 0.21 11.09 14.72
N ASP A 156 1.43 11.64 14.81
CA ASP A 156 2.04 12.47 13.77
C ASP A 156 3.05 11.69 12.91
N ALA A 157 3.37 10.43 13.26
CA ALA A 157 4.15 9.52 12.41
C ALA A 157 3.23 8.99 11.30
N THR A 158 3.47 9.37 10.05
CA THR A 158 2.59 9.05 8.93
C THR A 158 3.38 8.45 7.79
N GLU A 159 2.88 7.34 7.27
CA GLU A 159 3.34 6.71 6.03
C GLU A 159 2.26 6.84 4.96
N GLU A 160 2.67 7.10 3.73
CA GLU A 160 1.80 7.22 2.57
C GLU A 160 2.01 6.04 1.61
N MET A 161 1.00 5.72 0.79
CA MET A 161 1.04 4.64 -0.20
C MET A 161 1.53 3.32 0.37
N VAL A 162 0.91 2.89 1.48
CA VAL A 162 1.38 1.74 2.27
C VAL A 162 0.81 0.44 1.70
N PRO A 163 1.64 -0.49 1.21
CA PRO A 163 1.18 -1.84 0.86
C PRO A 163 0.71 -2.56 2.12
N VAL A 164 -0.51 -3.11 2.07
CA VAL A 164 -1.11 -3.82 3.19
C VAL A 164 -1.70 -5.16 2.78
N ILE A 165 -1.73 -6.07 3.74
CA ILE A 165 -2.35 -7.38 3.60
C ILE A 165 -3.66 -7.39 4.39
N ILE A 166 -4.77 -7.72 3.73
CA ILE A 166 -6.05 -7.95 4.38
C ILE A 166 -6.20 -9.45 4.66
N THR A 167 -6.40 -9.82 5.91
CA THR A 167 -6.65 -11.21 6.32
C THR A 167 -7.94 -11.34 7.11
N LYS A 168 -8.39 -12.58 7.32
CA LYS A 168 -9.40 -12.87 8.35
C LYS A 168 -8.98 -12.29 9.71
N ASP A 169 -9.98 -12.01 10.54
CA ASP A 169 -9.80 -11.51 11.89
C ASP A 169 -9.02 -12.53 12.75
N LEU A 170 -7.91 -12.11 13.35
CA LEU A 170 -7.09 -12.94 14.26
C LEU A 170 -7.30 -12.60 15.74
N SER A 171 -7.93 -11.45 16.03
CA SER A 171 -8.22 -10.96 17.37
C SER A 171 -9.49 -10.12 17.34
N ASN A 172 -10.25 -10.09 18.44
CA ASN A 172 -11.39 -9.19 18.62
C ASN A 172 -11.02 -7.87 19.36
N GLU A 173 -9.78 -7.74 19.84
CA GLU A 173 -9.33 -6.61 20.67
C GLU A 173 -8.59 -5.53 19.88
N PHE A 174 -8.11 -5.85 18.68
CA PHE A 174 -7.40 -4.95 17.78
C PHE A 174 -7.64 -5.38 16.32
N ASP A 175 -7.59 -4.42 15.41
CA ASP A 175 -8.03 -4.49 14.02
C ASP A 175 -6.93 -4.88 13.01
N GLY A 176 -5.70 -5.09 13.46
CA GLY A 176 -4.60 -5.48 12.60
C GLY A 176 -3.23 -5.45 13.28
N LEU A 177 -2.19 -5.71 12.49
CA LEU A 177 -0.79 -5.71 12.91
C LEU A 177 -0.06 -4.55 12.22
N LEU A 178 0.64 -3.74 13.00
CA LEU A 178 1.56 -2.73 12.48
C LEU A 178 2.93 -3.38 12.34
N GLY A 179 3.30 -3.69 11.10
CA GLY A 179 4.50 -4.45 10.75
C GLY A 179 5.74 -3.59 10.47
N MET A 180 6.80 -4.26 10.06
CA MET A 180 8.12 -3.68 9.83
C MET A 180 8.16 -2.69 8.67
N ASN A 181 7.29 -2.82 7.66
CA ASN A 181 7.20 -1.85 6.57
C ASN A 181 6.85 -0.44 7.06
N PHE A 182 5.96 -0.29 8.05
CA PHE A 182 5.70 0.99 8.71
C PHE A 182 6.83 1.36 9.68
N MET A 183 7.28 0.40 10.50
CA MET A 183 8.24 0.67 11.57
C MET A 183 9.64 1.07 11.07
N ALA A 184 10.06 0.63 9.88
CA ALA A 184 11.41 0.85 9.35
C ALA A 184 11.79 2.34 9.21
N HIS A 185 10.80 3.22 9.10
CA HIS A 185 10.99 4.68 9.00
C HIS A 185 11.30 5.36 10.33
N TYR A 186 11.13 4.63 11.44
CA TYR A 186 11.26 5.18 12.77
C TYR A 186 12.24 4.36 13.62
N SER A 187 13.00 5.05 14.45
CA SER A 187 13.61 4.46 15.63
C SER A 187 12.54 4.33 16.71
N ILE A 188 12.24 3.09 17.14
CA ILE A 188 11.14 2.80 18.06
C ILE A 188 11.67 2.49 19.46
N PHE A 189 11.10 3.13 20.48
CA PHE A 189 11.40 2.87 21.89
C PHE A 189 10.14 2.50 22.66
N ILE A 190 10.25 1.48 23.51
CA ILE A 190 9.14 0.99 24.35
C ILE A 190 9.46 1.30 25.81
N ASP A 191 8.68 2.20 26.42
CA ASP A 191 8.69 2.40 27.88
C ASP A 191 7.56 1.60 28.52
N ASN A 192 7.90 0.38 28.97
CA ASN A 192 6.95 -0.52 29.63
C ASN A 192 6.42 0.01 30.97
N ARG A 193 7.17 0.86 31.67
CA ARG A 193 6.75 1.39 32.97
C ARG A 193 5.66 2.44 32.78
N LYS A 194 5.84 3.30 31.77
CA LYS A 194 4.86 4.35 31.43
C LYS A 194 3.78 3.87 30.46
N ARG A 195 3.93 2.68 29.88
CA ARG A 195 3.10 2.16 28.78
C ARG A 195 3.06 3.13 27.60
N GLN A 196 4.24 3.54 27.16
CA GLN A 196 4.43 4.48 26.06
C GLN A 196 5.29 3.85 24.98
N LEU A 197 4.86 4.04 23.73
CA LEU A 197 5.63 3.78 22.54
C LEU A 197 6.12 5.12 22.00
N ILE A 198 7.39 5.20 21.63
CA ILE A 198 8.02 6.42 21.14
C ILE A 198 8.54 6.13 19.75
N PHE A 199 8.04 6.87 18.76
CA PHE A 199 8.57 6.89 17.40
C PHE A 199 9.49 8.08 17.27
N GLU A 200 10.71 7.85 16.80
CA GLU A 200 11.65 8.91 16.45
C GLU A 200 11.95 8.78 14.96
N GLU A 201 11.51 9.76 14.18
CA GLU A 201 11.64 9.76 12.72
C GLU A 201 13.11 9.68 12.31
N ASN A 202 13.41 8.76 11.41
CA ASN A 202 14.76 8.63 10.86
C ASN A 202 15.01 9.79 9.88
N LYS A 203 16.23 10.32 9.86
CA LYS A 203 16.59 11.37 8.90
C LYS A 203 16.49 10.80 7.48
N GLU A 204 15.86 11.54 6.58
CA GLU A 204 15.87 11.21 5.16
C GLU A 204 17.31 11.00 4.67
N SER A 205 17.47 10.00 3.81
CA SER A 205 18.76 9.63 3.25
C SER A 205 18.56 9.26 1.79
N LEU A 206 19.52 9.63 0.92
CA LEU A 206 19.52 9.18 -0.47
C LEU A 206 19.57 7.63 -0.58
N LYS A 207 20.01 6.94 0.46
CA LYS A 207 20.03 5.47 0.54
C LYS A 207 18.69 4.87 0.98
N LEU A 208 17.74 5.72 1.40
CA LEU A 208 16.40 5.37 1.87
C LEU A 208 15.33 6.23 1.16
N PRO A 209 15.19 6.15 -0.17
CA PRO A 209 14.17 6.92 -0.87
C PRO A 209 12.78 6.54 -0.34
N GLY A 210 11.97 7.55 0.01
CA GLY A 210 10.68 7.34 0.68
C GLY A 210 10.82 6.53 1.98
N GLY A 211 11.93 6.68 2.71
CA GLY A 211 12.19 6.03 4.00
C GLY A 211 12.48 4.52 3.95
N HIS A 212 12.49 3.92 2.75
CA HIS A 212 12.69 2.48 2.57
C HIS A 212 14.04 2.15 1.94
N ASP A 213 14.64 1.04 2.38
CA ASP A 213 15.89 0.53 1.81
C ASP A 213 15.71 -0.16 0.45
N GLU A 214 16.83 -0.43 -0.22
CA GLU A 214 16.84 -1.09 -1.52
C GLU A 214 16.14 -2.47 -1.49
N HIS A 215 16.28 -3.21 -0.39
CA HIS A 215 15.69 -4.54 -0.27
C HIS A 215 14.16 -4.47 -0.26
N TRP A 216 13.59 -3.53 0.49
CA TRP A 216 12.16 -3.27 0.52
C TRP A 216 11.62 -2.88 -0.85
N TRP A 217 12.30 -1.96 -1.56
CA TRP A 217 11.90 -1.54 -2.90
C TRP A 217 11.92 -2.70 -3.89
N ARG A 218 13.02 -3.45 -3.95
CA ARG A 218 13.13 -4.62 -4.83
C ARG A 218 12.05 -5.66 -4.53
N THR A 219 11.79 -5.93 -3.25
CA THR A 219 10.78 -6.90 -2.84
C THR A 219 9.39 -6.50 -3.32
N ASN A 220 8.99 -5.24 -3.13
CA ASN A 220 7.66 -4.77 -3.56
C ASN A 220 7.54 -4.70 -5.09
N PHE A 221 8.56 -4.22 -5.81
CA PHE A 221 8.52 -4.22 -7.28
C PHE A 221 8.44 -5.62 -7.85
N GLN A 222 9.24 -6.56 -7.34
CA GLN A 222 9.18 -7.96 -7.76
C GLN A 222 7.82 -8.58 -7.41
N ARG A 223 7.27 -8.29 -6.23
CA ARG A 223 5.94 -8.74 -5.80
C ARG A 223 4.86 -8.28 -6.79
N PHE A 224 4.78 -6.99 -7.10
CA PHE A 224 3.76 -6.46 -8.00
C PHE A 224 3.95 -6.92 -9.46
N SER A 225 5.20 -6.99 -9.93
CA SER A 225 5.51 -7.54 -11.26
C SER A 225 5.09 -9.01 -11.38
N THR A 226 5.39 -9.81 -10.36
CA THR A 226 5.04 -11.23 -10.32
C THR A 226 3.53 -11.43 -10.31
N LEU A 227 2.78 -10.60 -9.57
CA LEU A 227 1.31 -10.68 -9.53
C LEU A 227 0.70 -10.40 -10.90
N ARG A 228 1.09 -9.30 -11.55
CA ARG A 228 0.64 -8.96 -12.90
C ARG A 228 0.89 -10.11 -13.87
N ARG A 229 2.14 -10.61 -13.89
CA ARG A 229 2.53 -11.73 -14.75
C ARG A 229 1.72 -12.99 -14.46
N THR A 230 1.56 -13.36 -13.19
CA THR A 230 0.85 -14.58 -12.79
C THR A 230 -0.62 -14.54 -13.24
N TRP A 231 -1.30 -13.40 -13.04
CA TRP A 231 -2.69 -13.26 -13.47
C TRP A 231 -2.84 -13.18 -14.99
N ALA A 232 -1.88 -12.58 -15.71
CA ALA A 232 -1.85 -12.60 -17.17
C ALA A 232 -1.67 -14.02 -17.71
N ASP A 233 -0.65 -14.74 -17.25
CA ASP A 233 -0.36 -16.12 -17.66
C ASP A 233 -1.57 -17.05 -17.34
N TYR A 234 -2.23 -16.85 -16.20
CA TYR A 234 -3.42 -17.63 -15.83
C TYR A 234 -4.64 -17.31 -16.71
N LEU A 235 -4.88 -16.04 -17.02
CA LEU A 235 -5.97 -15.65 -17.93
C LEU A 235 -5.75 -16.20 -19.34
N ASP A 236 -4.52 -16.15 -19.84
CA ASP A 236 -4.14 -16.73 -21.14
C ASP A 236 -4.34 -18.24 -21.16
N TYR A 237 -3.94 -18.93 -20.10
CA TYR A 237 -4.22 -20.36 -19.92
C TYR A 237 -5.73 -20.66 -20.00
N LEU A 238 -6.56 -19.91 -19.26
CA LEU A 238 -8.01 -20.11 -19.28
C LEU A 238 -8.62 -19.82 -20.65
N ASN A 239 -8.14 -18.79 -21.36
CA ASN A 239 -8.62 -18.42 -22.69
C ASN A 239 -8.36 -19.50 -23.74
N ASN A 240 -7.31 -20.30 -23.58
CA ASN A 240 -7.00 -21.43 -24.46
C ASN A 240 -7.87 -22.68 -24.20
N ILE A 241 -8.71 -22.69 -23.16
CA ILE A 241 -9.66 -23.77 -22.91
C ILE A 241 -10.94 -23.51 -23.72
N GLU A 242 -11.22 -24.39 -24.68
CA GLU A 242 -12.46 -24.39 -25.47
C GLU A 242 -13.58 -25.13 -24.72
N SER A 243 -14.43 -24.38 -24.03
CA SER A 243 -15.61 -24.92 -23.34
C SER A 243 -16.63 -23.82 -23.07
N ASP A 244 -17.93 -24.15 -23.21
CA ASP A 244 -19.06 -23.28 -22.84
C ASP A 244 -19.50 -23.45 -21.37
N ASP A 245 -18.65 -24.04 -20.53
CA ASP A 245 -18.93 -24.19 -19.10
C ASP A 245 -19.02 -22.80 -18.43
N LYS A 246 -20.16 -22.53 -17.78
CA LYS A 246 -20.41 -21.30 -17.02
C LYS A 246 -19.37 -21.06 -15.93
N ASN A 247 -18.79 -22.11 -15.34
CA ASN A 247 -17.73 -22.00 -14.35
C ASN A 247 -16.44 -21.48 -14.99
N LEU A 248 -16.11 -21.92 -16.22
CA LEU A 248 -14.97 -21.40 -16.96
C LEU A 248 -15.16 -19.92 -17.31
N THR A 249 -16.37 -19.50 -17.72
CA THR A 249 -16.69 -18.08 -17.95
C THR A 249 -16.44 -17.24 -16.69
N ARG A 250 -16.93 -17.70 -15.53
CA ARG A 250 -16.71 -17.01 -14.25
C ARG A 250 -15.24 -16.94 -13.85
N LEU A 251 -14.48 -18.00 -14.09
CA LEU A 251 -13.04 -18.01 -13.83
C LEU A 251 -12.29 -17.03 -14.71
N LYS A 252 -12.65 -16.92 -16.00
CA LYS A 252 -12.08 -15.92 -16.93
C LYS A 252 -12.38 -14.50 -16.47
N GLU A 253 -13.64 -14.21 -16.12
CA GLU A 253 -14.04 -12.90 -15.57
C GLU A 253 -13.28 -12.57 -14.28
N PHE A 254 -13.14 -13.53 -13.38
CA PHE A 254 -12.38 -13.37 -12.14
C PHE A 254 -10.90 -13.11 -12.40
N ALA A 255 -10.24 -13.92 -13.24
CA ALA A 255 -8.83 -13.75 -13.59
C ALA A 255 -8.57 -12.41 -14.30
N HIS A 256 -9.47 -12.00 -15.19
CA HIS A 256 -9.40 -10.70 -15.85
C HIS A 256 -9.52 -9.54 -14.85
N LYS A 257 -10.44 -9.65 -13.88
CA LYS A 257 -10.55 -8.68 -12.79
C LYS A 257 -9.25 -8.62 -11.98
N GLN A 258 -8.71 -9.77 -11.58
CA GLN A 258 -7.46 -9.82 -10.79
C GLN A 258 -6.25 -9.25 -11.53
N LEU A 259 -6.13 -9.50 -12.83
CA LEU A 259 -5.14 -8.85 -13.68
C LEU A 259 -5.32 -7.32 -13.67
N THR A 260 -6.53 -6.84 -13.94
CA THR A 260 -6.86 -5.40 -13.91
C THR A 260 -6.53 -4.77 -12.56
N GLU A 261 -6.88 -5.41 -11.44
CA GLU A 261 -6.57 -4.88 -10.11
C GLU A 261 -5.06 -4.87 -9.84
N SER A 262 -4.32 -5.86 -10.34
CA SER A 262 -2.86 -5.92 -10.17
C SER A 262 -2.09 -4.87 -10.96
N GLU A 263 -2.70 -4.29 -12.00
CA GLU A 263 -2.16 -3.15 -12.74
C GLU A 263 -2.36 -1.82 -12.02
N ARG A 264 -3.21 -1.79 -10.98
CA ARG A 264 -3.46 -0.61 -10.13
C ARG A 264 -2.57 -0.57 -8.88
N LEU A 265 -1.80 -1.63 -8.62
CA LEU A 265 -0.77 -1.69 -7.58
C LEU A 265 0.56 -1.11 -8.08
#